data_AF-A0A7C5LB53-F1
#
_entry.id   AF-A0A7C5LB53-F1
#
_cell.length_a   1.000
_cell.length_b   1.000
_cell.length_c   1.000
_cell.angle_alpha   90.00
_cell.angle_beta   90.00
_cell.angle_gamma   90.00
#
_symmetry.space_group_name_H-M   'P 1'
#
loop_
_entity.id
_entity.type
_entity.pdbx_description
1 polymer ?
#
loop_
_entity_poly.entity_id
_entity_poly.type
_entity_poly.pdbx_seq_one_letter_code
_entity_poly.pdbx_strand_id
1 'polypeptide(L)'
;MAVDLKRELLRLLNEDEEFRYAVAGRIGILEILKRLDKLEEGQNKLWENQEKLWEEVRSLREGQNKLWESNNRLWEEVRDLRYAFSRLEGRVDRLEKRVSKGFAELGSALGVTYEMHANAYIQVLLEELGYPDARVGGGYVLKDGEVLEIDMFCEEPLVVGEVTTRLKDEQEAGREISKLLEKAEAVSSKYRKKPSMTVLSVDVAPENVVEKLRTEAEKHGIKLILGREIEEAVSA
;
A
#
# COMPACT_ATOMS: atom_id res chain seq x y z
N MET A 1 -46.19 31.17 -88.24
CA MET A 1 -46.34 31.84 -86.94
C MET A 1 -45.65 31.10 -85.79
N ALA A 2 -46.16 29.95 -85.28
CA ALA A 2 -45.52 29.28 -84.13
C ALA A 2 -44.11 28.72 -84.44
N VAL A 3 -43.91 28.22 -85.66
CA VAL A 3 -42.60 27.73 -86.13
C VAL A 3 -41.59 28.87 -86.27
N ASP A 4 -42.05 30.06 -86.68
CA ASP A 4 -41.22 31.25 -86.85
C ASP A 4 -40.80 31.85 -85.50
N LEU A 5 -41.73 31.91 -84.53
CA LEU A 5 -41.43 32.40 -83.18
C LEU A 5 -40.41 31.51 -82.45
N LYS A 6 -40.53 30.18 -82.56
CA LYS A 6 -39.55 29.25 -81.98
C LYS A 6 -38.16 29.46 -82.57
N ARG A 7 -38.06 29.62 -83.90
CA ARG A 7 -36.77 29.88 -84.57
C ARG A 7 -36.17 31.20 -84.10
N GLU A 8 -36.98 32.24 -83.99
CA GLU A 8 -36.53 33.55 -83.54
C GLU A 8 -36.08 33.55 -82.06
N LEU A 9 -36.81 32.87 -81.17
CA LEU A 9 -36.41 32.70 -79.77
C LEU A 9 -35.07 31.95 -79.64
N LEU A 10 -34.87 30.89 -80.42
CA LEU A 10 -33.61 30.14 -80.41
C LEU A 10 -32.45 30.97 -81.00
N ARG A 11 -32.71 31.75 -82.06
CA ARG A 11 -31.74 32.68 -82.63
C ARG A 11 -31.31 33.72 -81.60
N LEU A 12 -32.26 34.37 -80.92
CA LEU A 12 -31.98 35.34 -79.85
C LEU A 12 -31.25 34.69 -78.67
N LEU A 13 -31.63 33.48 -78.24
CA LEU A 13 -30.88 32.77 -77.18
C LEU A 13 -29.42 32.47 -77.56
N ASN A 14 -29.10 32.33 -78.85
CA ASN A 14 -27.76 32.01 -79.32
C ASN A 14 -26.93 33.26 -79.66
N GLU A 15 -27.55 34.29 -80.21
CA GLU A 15 -26.88 35.48 -80.76
C GLU A 15 -26.96 36.70 -79.82
N ASP A 16 -28.03 36.82 -79.03
CA ASP A 16 -28.27 37.96 -78.13
C ASP A 16 -27.97 37.55 -76.68
N GLU A 17 -26.90 38.13 -76.14
CA GLU A 17 -26.43 37.87 -74.78
C GLU A 17 -27.40 38.42 -73.72
N GLU A 18 -27.92 39.62 -73.92
CA GLU A 18 -28.83 40.28 -72.96
C GLU A 18 -30.16 39.53 -72.87
N PHE A 19 -30.72 39.13 -74.01
CA PHE A 19 -31.92 38.29 -74.06
C PHE A 19 -31.71 36.94 -73.37
N ARG A 20 -30.56 36.28 -73.60
CA ARG A 20 -30.21 35.00 -72.98
C ARG A 20 -30.08 35.09 -71.47
N TYR A 21 -29.43 36.13 -70.95
CA TYR A 21 -29.33 36.38 -69.51
C TYR A 21 -30.67 36.73 -68.89
N ALA A 22 -31.52 37.52 -69.56
CA ALA A 22 -32.86 37.84 -69.10
C ALA A 22 -33.73 36.57 -68.99
N VAL A 23 -33.68 35.69 -70.00
CA VAL A 23 -34.37 34.39 -69.97
C VAL A 23 -33.80 33.51 -68.87
N ALA A 24 -32.47 33.36 -68.77
CA ALA A 24 -31.81 32.56 -67.73
C ALA A 24 -32.14 33.04 -66.30
N GLY A 25 -32.25 34.36 -66.11
CA GLY A 25 -32.69 34.96 -64.86
C GLY A 25 -34.16 34.64 -64.56
N ARG A 26 -35.06 34.79 -65.55
CA ARG A 26 -36.50 34.58 -65.36
C ARG A 26 -36.88 33.12 -65.11
N ILE A 27 -36.15 32.17 -65.72
CA ILE A 27 -36.37 30.73 -65.52
C ILE A 27 -35.54 30.14 -64.37
N GLY A 28 -34.79 30.98 -63.64
CA GLY A 28 -34.10 30.60 -62.40
C GLY A 28 -32.74 29.91 -62.57
N ILE A 29 -32.18 29.83 -63.78
CA ILE A 29 -30.84 29.25 -64.01
C ILE A 29 -29.76 30.04 -63.26
N LEU A 30 -29.86 31.39 -63.26
CA LEU A 30 -28.90 32.23 -62.53
C LEU A 30 -28.94 32.00 -61.01
N GLU A 31 -30.10 31.66 -60.45
CA GLU A 31 -30.25 31.34 -59.02
C GLU A 31 -29.68 29.96 -58.70
N ILE A 32 -29.83 28.98 -59.61
CA ILE A 32 -29.23 27.65 -59.48
C ILE A 32 -27.70 27.75 -59.51
N LEU A 33 -27.13 28.51 -60.45
CA LEU A 33 -25.67 28.70 -60.54
C LEU A 33 -25.11 29.31 -59.25
N LYS A 34 -25.74 30.37 -58.72
CA LYS A 34 -25.34 30.96 -57.42
C LYS A 34 -25.39 29.97 -56.26
N ARG A 35 -26.32 29.02 -56.26
CA ARG A 35 -26.39 27.97 -55.23
C ARG A 35 -25.30 26.92 -55.42
N LEU A 36 -24.96 26.59 -56.67
CA LEU A 36 -23.84 25.70 -56.99
C LEU A 36 -22.51 26.33 -56.54
N ASP A 37 -22.29 27.61 -56.81
CA ASP A 37 -21.08 28.33 -56.37
C ASP A 37 -20.94 28.27 -54.83
N LYS A 38 -22.04 28.52 -54.10
CA LYS A 38 -22.07 28.42 -52.63
C LYS A 38 -21.83 26.99 -52.12
N LEU A 39 -22.32 25.98 -52.84
CA LEU A 39 -22.08 24.58 -52.50
C LEU A 39 -20.62 24.20 -52.73
N GLU A 40 -20.01 24.66 -53.82
CA GLU A 40 -18.59 24.47 -54.11
C GLU A 40 -17.71 25.14 -53.04
N GLU A 41 -18.02 26.38 -52.66
CA GLU A 41 -17.35 27.05 -51.54
C GLU A 41 -17.49 26.28 -50.22
N GLY A 42 -18.69 25.76 -49.94
CA GLY A 42 -18.96 24.94 -48.75
C GLY A 42 -18.16 23.63 -48.76
N GLN A 43 -18.07 22.99 -49.93
CA GLN A 43 -17.30 21.76 -50.12
C GLN A 43 -15.81 21.99 -49.95
N ASN A 44 -15.27 23.08 -50.50
CA ASN A 44 -13.85 23.44 -50.33
C ASN A 44 -13.52 23.68 -48.85
N LYS A 45 -14.37 24.39 -48.10
CA LYS A 45 -14.19 24.57 -46.64
C LYS A 45 -14.23 23.24 -45.87
N LEU A 46 -15.08 22.31 -46.29
CA LEU A 46 -15.12 20.97 -45.66
C LEU A 46 -13.81 20.20 -45.91
N TRP A 47 -13.26 20.28 -47.13
CA TRP A 47 -11.98 19.64 -47.44
C TRP A 47 -10.82 20.24 -46.65
N GLU A 48 -10.74 21.58 -46.54
CA GLU A 48 -9.72 22.25 -45.72
C GLU A 48 -9.81 21.83 -44.24
N ASN A 49 -11.02 21.76 -43.69
CA ASN A 49 -11.22 21.31 -42.31
C ASN A 49 -10.87 19.83 -42.15
N GLN A 50 -11.18 18.99 -43.14
CA GLN A 50 -10.83 17.59 -43.10
C GLN A 50 -9.30 17.37 -43.14
N GLU A 51 -8.58 18.17 -43.93
CA GLU A 51 -7.11 18.14 -43.95
C GLU A 51 -6.50 18.50 -42.59
N LYS A 52 -7.00 19.58 -41.95
CA LYS A 52 -6.57 19.96 -40.59
C LYS A 52 -6.84 18.85 -39.56
N LEU A 53 -8.01 18.20 -39.63
CA LEU A 53 -8.32 17.07 -38.75
C LEU A 53 -7.35 15.90 -38.96
N TRP A 54 -6.94 15.63 -40.21
CA TRP A 54 -5.94 14.60 -40.48
C TRP A 54 -4.56 14.93 -39.90
N GLU A 55 -4.17 16.20 -39.91
CA GLU A 55 -2.94 16.67 -39.25
C GLU A 55 -3.01 16.50 -37.73
N GLU A 56 -4.12 16.89 -37.10
CA GLU A 56 -4.34 16.70 -35.67
C GLU A 56 -4.30 15.22 -35.28
N VAL A 57 -4.99 14.35 -36.04
CA VAL A 57 -4.96 12.90 -35.81
C VAL A 57 -3.55 12.34 -35.95
N ARG A 58 -2.75 12.82 -36.89
CA ARG A 58 -1.35 12.41 -37.05
C ARG A 58 -0.52 12.83 -35.83
N SER A 59 -0.65 14.09 -35.40
CA SER A 59 0.05 14.60 -34.20
C SER A 59 -0.33 13.83 -32.93
N LEU A 60 -1.61 13.50 -32.77
CA LEU A 60 -2.08 12.69 -31.63
C LEU A 60 -1.49 11.29 -31.64
N ARG A 61 -1.41 10.64 -32.82
CA ARG A 61 -0.77 9.32 -32.95
C ARG A 61 0.71 9.36 -32.60
N GLU A 62 1.43 10.39 -33.03
CA GLU A 62 2.83 10.58 -32.66
C GLU A 62 3.02 10.79 -31.17
N GLY A 63 2.16 11.61 -30.54
CA GLY A 63 2.14 11.80 -29.09
C GLY A 63 1.85 10.49 -28.35
N GLN A 64 0.91 9.69 -28.83
CA GLN A 64 0.56 8.41 -28.25
C GLN A 64 1.72 7.40 -28.35
N ASN A 65 2.45 7.37 -29.46
CA ASN A 65 3.64 6.52 -29.62
C ASN A 65 4.74 6.89 -28.62
N LYS A 66 5.01 8.20 -28.44
CA LYS A 66 5.99 8.66 -27.44
C LYS A 66 5.59 8.27 -26.01
N LEU A 67 4.30 8.34 -25.68
CA LEU A 67 3.80 7.87 -24.39
C LEU A 67 3.99 6.37 -24.21
N TRP A 68 3.73 5.57 -25.24
CA TRP A 68 3.99 4.13 -25.22
C TRP A 68 5.47 3.79 -24.99
N GLU A 69 6.37 4.48 -25.67
CA GLU A 69 7.82 4.31 -25.47
C GLU A 69 8.23 4.67 -24.05
N SER A 70 7.75 5.80 -23.52
CA SER A 70 8.03 6.20 -22.14
C SER A 70 7.48 5.20 -21.13
N ASN A 71 6.28 4.68 -21.36
CA ASN A 71 5.66 3.70 -20.47
C ASN A 71 6.45 2.38 -20.47
N ASN A 72 6.93 1.94 -21.63
CA ASN A 72 7.77 0.74 -21.72
C ASN A 72 9.08 0.90 -20.93
N ARG A 73 9.74 2.06 -21.01
CA ARG A 73 10.93 2.35 -20.20
C ARG A 73 10.63 2.32 -18.69
N LEU A 74 9.51 2.89 -18.26
CA LEU A 74 9.08 2.81 -16.87
C LEU A 74 8.86 1.37 -16.41
N TRP A 75 8.28 0.51 -17.25
CA TRP A 75 8.13 -0.92 -16.94
C TRP A 75 9.47 -1.64 -16.77
N GLU A 76 10.47 -1.29 -17.58
CA GLU A 76 11.84 -1.81 -17.44
C GLU A 76 12.47 -1.36 -16.12
N GLU A 77 12.40 -0.07 -15.79
CA GLU A 77 12.93 0.47 -14.52
C GLU A 77 12.25 -0.17 -13.30
N VAL A 78 10.92 -0.31 -13.31
CA VAL A 78 10.18 -0.98 -12.23
C VAL A 78 10.61 -2.44 -12.09
N ARG A 79 10.87 -3.13 -13.19
CA ARG A 79 11.36 -4.52 -13.16
C ARG A 79 12.75 -4.61 -12.53
N ASP A 80 13.66 -3.71 -12.90
CA ASP A 80 15.01 -3.66 -12.34
C ASP A 80 14.99 -3.32 -10.84
N LEU A 81 14.14 -2.38 -10.43
CA LEU A 81 13.92 -2.07 -9.02
C LEU A 81 13.41 -3.29 -8.24
N ARG A 82 12.46 -4.05 -8.79
CA ARG A 82 11.99 -5.29 -8.16
C ARG A 82 13.12 -6.30 -7.97
N TYR A 83 13.99 -6.49 -8.97
CA TYR A 83 15.14 -7.39 -8.82
C TYR A 83 16.14 -6.89 -7.77
N ALA A 84 16.43 -5.58 -7.75
CA ALA A 84 17.31 -4.98 -6.75
C ALA A 84 16.74 -5.15 -5.34
N PHE A 85 15.44 -4.94 -5.17
CA PHE A 85 14.72 -5.12 -3.91
C PHE A 85 14.79 -6.56 -3.41
N SER A 86 14.45 -7.55 -4.25
CA SER A 86 14.55 -8.98 -3.84
C SER A 86 15.98 -9.40 -3.48
N ARG A 87 16.99 -8.81 -4.12
CA ARG A 87 18.39 -9.04 -3.74
C ARG A 87 18.71 -8.41 -2.39
N LEU A 88 18.13 -7.25 -2.07
CA LEU A 88 18.29 -6.59 -0.79
C LEU A 88 17.61 -7.38 0.33
N GLU A 89 16.35 -7.81 0.14
CA GLU A 89 15.64 -8.70 1.06
C GLU A 89 16.50 -9.92 1.38
N GLY A 90 16.98 -10.64 0.37
CA GLY A 90 17.85 -11.80 0.62
C GLY A 90 19.19 -11.47 1.32
N ARG A 91 19.70 -10.23 1.23
CA ARG A 91 20.89 -9.81 1.99
C ARG A 91 20.55 -9.53 3.45
N VAL A 92 19.38 -8.95 3.70
CA VAL A 92 18.81 -8.66 5.01
C VAL A 92 18.56 -9.98 5.75
N ASP A 93 17.83 -10.94 5.16
CA ASP A 93 17.62 -12.29 5.74
C ASP A 93 18.93 -12.98 6.16
N ARG A 94 19.99 -12.84 5.34
CA ARG A 94 21.31 -13.44 5.64
C ARG A 94 22.06 -12.69 6.72
N LEU A 95 21.82 -11.40 6.90
CA LEU A 95 22.38 -10.62 7.98
C LEU A 95 21.68 -10.99 9.29
N GLU A 96 20.36 -10.98 9.29
CA GLU A 96 19.51 -11.35 10.43
C GLU A 96 19.89 -12.74 10.97
N LYS A 97 19.98 -13.76 10.10
CA LYS A 97 20.47 -15.12 10.45
C LYS A 97 21.87 -15.15 11.07
N ARG A 98 22.78 -14.26 10.64
CA ARG A 98 24.15 -14.20 11.19
C ARG A 98 24.15 -13.51 12.56
N VAL A 99 23.33 -12.49 12.72
CA VAL A 99 23.17 -11.73 13.97
C VAL A 99 22.56 -12.63 15.05
N SER A 100 21.44 -13.29 14.78
CA SER A 100 20.82 -14.27 15.70
C SER A 100 21.77 -15.39 16.06
N LYS A 101 22.45 -16.00 15.08
CA LYS A 101 23.43 -17.05 15.36
C LYS A 101 24.55 -16.54 16.29
N GLY A 102 25.03 -15.32 16.06
CA GLY A 102 26.00 -14.67 16.95
C GLY A 102 25.45 -14.45 18.36
N PHE A 103 24.19 -14.03 18.51
CA PHE A 103 23.54 -13.89 19.81
C PHE A 103 23.33 -15.23 20.52
N ALA A 104 22.93 -16.30 19.80
CA ALA A 104 22.80 -17.63 20.38
C ALA A 104 24.14 -18.19 20.87
N GLU A 105 25.22 -17.98 20.11
CA GLU A 105 26.59 -18.33 20.49
C GLU A 105 27.05 -17.52 21.71
N LEU A 106 26.74 -16.22 21.77
CA LEU A 106 27.03 -15.37 22.92
C LEU A 106 26.22 -15.76 24.16
N GLY A 107 24.94 -16.08 24.00
CA GLY A 107 24.09 -16.56 25.10
C GLY A 107 24.63 -17.84 25.72
N SER A 108 25.10 -18.76 24.88
CA SER A 108 25.75 -20.01 25.29
C SER A 108 27.09 -19.77 26.00
N ALA A 109 27.87 -18.78 25.56
CA ALA A 109 29.19 -18.48 26.12
C ALA A 109 29.13 -17.61 27.40
N LEU A 110 28.12 -16.75 27.51
CA LEU A 110 27.97 -15.76 28.60
C LEU A 110 26.92 -16.15 29.64
N GLY A 111 26.20 -17.26 29.44
CA GLY A 111 25.17 -17.74 30.37
C GLY A 111 23.91 -16.88 30.38
N VAL A 112 23.56 -16.27 29.25
CA VAL A 112 22.36 -15.42 29.12
C VAL A 112 21.12 -16.31 29.19
N THR A 113 20.18 -15.99 30.08
CA THR A 113 18.93 -16.76 30.27
C THR A 113 17.85 -16.33 29.28
N TYR A 114 16.83 -17.18 29.07
CA TYR A 114 15.66 -16.83 28.25
C TYR A 114 14.96 -15.55 28.77
N GLU A 115 14.94 -15.35 30.08
CA GLU A 115 14.42 -14.13 30.72
C GLU A 115 15.18 -12.87 30.28
N MET A 116 16.50 -12.93 30.17
CA MET A 116 17.28 -11.80 29.66
C MET A 116 16.95 -11.48 28.19
N HIS A 117 16.70 -12.50 27.36
CA HIS A 117 16.25 -12.29 25.98
C HIS A 117 14.86 -11.66 25.91
N ALA A 118 13.93 -12.17 26.71
CA ALA A 118 12.57 -11.68 26.76
C ALA A 118 12.50 -10.23 27.28
N ASN A 119 13.32 -9.89 28.27
CA ASN A 119 13.50 -8.50 28.75
C ASN A 119 14.06 -7.58 27.66
N ALA A 120 15.11 -8.01 26.95
CA ALA A 120 15.70 -7.22 25.86
C ALA A 120 14.70 -6.98 24.71
N TYR A 121 13.91 -8.00 24.34
CA TYR A 121 12.86 -7.87 23.33
C TYR A 121 11.81 -6.81 23.73
N ILE A 122 11.31 -6.85 24.97
CA ILE A 122 10.37 -5.84 25.46
C ILE A 122 11.01 -4.45 25.50
N GLN A 123 12.30 -4.34 25.84
CA GLN A 123 12.99 -3.06 25.83
C GLN A 123 12.99 -2.46 24.41
N VAL A 124 13.38 -3.23 23.39
CA VAL A 124 13.33 -2.78 21.98
C VAL A 124 11.90 -2.38 21.56
N LEU A 125 10.90 -3.19 21.92
CA LEU A 125 9.50 -2.87 21.64
C LEU A 125 9.07 -1.53 22.28
N LEU A 126 9.51 -1.25 23.51
CA LEU A 126 9.22 0.01 24.18
C LEU A 126 9.94 1.19 23.52
N GLU A 127 11.17 1.02 23.05
CA GLU A 127 11.90 2.04 22.27
C GLU A 127 11.12 2.41 21.00
N GLU A 128 10.63 1.41 20.25
CA GLU A 128 9.80 1.62 19.05
C GLU A 128 8.46 2.32 19.35
N LEU A 129 7.87 2.04 20.52
CA LEU A 129 6.66 2.69 21.00
C LEU A 129 6.90 4.13 21.53
N GLY A 130 8.14 4.62 21.46
CA GLY A 130 8.49 6.00 21.82
C GLY A 130 9.02 6.16 23.25
N TYR A 131 9.48 5.09 23.89
CA TYR A 131 10.08 5.10 25.23
C TYR A 131 11.57 4.72 25.18
N PRO A 132 12.44 5.57 24.59
CA PRO A 132 13.86 5.24 24.37
C PRO A 132 14.67 5.05 25.66
N ASP A 133 14.19 5.57 26.79
CA ASP A 133 14.85 5.48 28.10
C ASP A 133 14.28 4.34 28.98
N ALA A 134 13.33 3.56 28.46
CA ALA A 134 12.73 2.45 29.20
C ALA A 134 13.79 1.39 29.54
N ARG A 135 13.80 0.96 30.81
CA ARG A 135 14.67 -0.12 31.28
C ARG A 135 13.83 -1.28 31.77
N VAL A 136 14.04 -2.45 31.17
CA VAL A 136 13.30 -3.67 31.47
C VAL A 136 14.23 -4.65 32.16
N GLY A 137 13.79 -5.22 33.28
CA GLY A 137 14.51 -6.25 34.01
C GLY A 137 13.70 -6.80 35.18
N GLY A 138 14.32 -7.61 36.04
CA GLY A 138 13.64 -8.14 37.22
C GLY A 138 13.23 -7.05 38.22
N GLY A 139 12.11 -7.25 38.91
CA GLY A 139 11.57 -6.33 39.90
C GLY A 139 10.98 -7.03 41.12
N TYR A 140 10.70 -6.25 42.16
CA TYR A 140 10.08 -6.76 43.40
C TYR A 140 8.94 -5.86 43.87
N VAL A 141 7.84 -6.49 44.31
CA VAL A 141 6.69 -5.82 44.91
C VAL A 141 6.31 -6.49 46.23
N LEU A 142 5.95 -5.69 47.23
CA LEU A 142 5.44 -6.18 48.51
C LEU A 142 3.92 -6.28 48.41
N LYS A 143 3.37 -7.46 48.68
CA LYS A 143 1.93 -7.73 48.76
C LYS A 143 1.63 -8.53 50.03
N ASP A 144 0.75 -8.03 50.88
CA ASP A 144 0.31 -8.69 52.12
C ASP A 144 1.45 -9.18 53.05
N GLY A 145 2.60 -8.50 53.01
CA GLY A 145 3.79 -8.84 53.80
C GLY A 145 4.75 -9.82 53.13
N GLU A 146 4.42 -10.33 51.95
CA GLU A 146 5.26 -11.20 51.13
C GLU A 146 5.94 -10.41 49.99
N VAL A 147 7.17 -10.79 49.66
CA VAL A 147 7.91 -10.22 48.52
C VAL A 147 7.60 -11.07 47.29
N LEU A 148 6.92 -10.46 46.32
CA LEU A 148 6.66 -11.04 45.00
C LEU A 148 7.75 -10.58 44.03
N GLU A 149 8.41 -11.54 43.41
CA GLU A 149 9.37 -11.33 42.33
C GLU A 149 8.64 -11.20 40.99
N ILE A 150 9.09 -10.27 40.16
CA ILE A 150 8.54 -9.97 38.84
C ILE A 150 9.66 -10.17 37.83
N ASP A 151 9.48 -11.08 36.88
CA ASP A 151 10.51 -11.49 35.92
C ASP A 151 10.80 -10.36 34.90
N MET A 152 9.75 -9.65 34.47
CA MET A 152 9.88 -8.44 33.66
C MET A 152 9.17 -7.26 34.29
N PHE A 153 9.92 -6.20 34.56
CA PHE A 153 9.42 -4.98 35.15
C PHE A 153 10.03 -3.75 34.48
N CYS A 154 9.19 -2.77 34.17
CA CYS A 154 9.59 -1.43 33.80
C CYS A 154 8.71 -0.44 34.59
N GLU A 155 9.30 0.59 35.19
CA GLU A 155 8.54 1.55 35.99
C GLU A 155 7.85 2.61 35.11
N GLU A 156 8.51 3.08 34.06
CA GLU A 156 7.97 4.03 33.09
C GLU A 156 8.43 3.66 31.66
N PRO A 157 7.50 3.26 30.77
CA PRO A 157 6.09 3.04 31.06
C PRO A 157 5.90 1.81 31.96
N LEU A 158 4.83 1.78 32.76
CA LEU A 158 4.62 0.71 33.74
C LEU A 158 4.33 -0.62 33.04
N VAL A 159 5.31 -1.53 33.04
CA VAL A 159 5.22 -2.86 32.42
C VAL A 159 5.44 -3.94 33.47
N VAL A 160 4.66 -5.01 33.37
CA VAL A 160 4.78 -6.21 34.21
C VAL A 160 4.74 -7.42 33.32
N GLY A 161 5.64 -8.37 33.52
CA GLY A 161 5.64 -9.61 32.78
C GLY A 161 6.12 -10.82 33.55
N GLU A 162 5.68 -11.98 33.07
CA GLU A 162 6.05 -13.31 33.54
C GLU A 162 6.79 -14.05 32.42
N VAL A 163 7.85 -14.78 32.78
CA VAL A 163 8.65 -15.57 31.86
C VAL A 163 8.56 -17.04 32.21
N THR A 164 8.00 -17.84 31.31
CA THR A 164 7.90 -19.30 31.46
C THR A 164 8.72 -20.01 30.39
N THR A 165 9.62 -20.90 30.79
CA THR A 165 10.45 -21.66 29.85
C THR A 165 9.72 -22.84 29.20
N ARG A 166 8.74 -23.43 29.89
CA ARG A 166 7.98 -24.56 29.32
C ARG A 166 6.58 -24.67 29.90
N LEU A 167 5.60 -24.85 29.02
CA LEU A 167 4.24 -25.24 29.37
C LEU A 167 3.91 -26.59 28.72
N LYS A 168 3.43 -27.54 29.52
CA LYS A 168 3.11 -28.91 29.06
C LYS A 168 1.63 -29.10 28.75
N ASP A 169 0.77 -28.43 29.51
CA ASP A 169 -0.68 -28.58 29.44
C ASP A 169 -1.42 -27.27 29.74
N GLU A 170 -2.73 -27.31 29.52
CA GLU A 170 -3.61 -26.17 29.70
C GLU A 170 -3.75 -25.74 31.18
N GLN A 171 -3.50 -26.64 32.13
CA GLN A 171 -3.56 -26.29 33.55
C GLN A 171 -2.33 -25.51 33.98
N GLU A 172 -1.14 -25.86 33.47
CA GLU A 172 0.07 -25.05 33.62
C GLU A 172 -0.13 -23.67 33.00
N ALA A 173 -0.67 -23.59 31.79
CA ALA A 173 -0.95 -22.32 31.12
C ALA A 173 -1.88 -21.40 31.93
N GLY A 174 -2.98 -21.93 32.48
CA GLY A 174 -3.90 -21.16 33.31
C GLY A 174 -3.26 -20.68 34.63
N ARG A 175 -2.34 -21.48 35.20
CA ARG A 175 -1.58 -21.09 36.39
C ARG A 175 -0.65 -19.92 36.12
N GLU A 176 0.08 -19.93 35.01
CA GLU A 176 0.99 -18.82 34.66
C GLU A 176 0.23 -17.52 34.36
N ILE A 177 -0.92 -17.59 33.67
CA ILE A 177 -1.78 -16.41 33.48
C ILE A 177 -2.26 -15.87 34.83
N SER A 178 -2.70 -16.75 35.74
CA SER A 178 -3.19 -16.33 37.05
C SER A 178 -2.10 -15.65 37.88
N LYS A 179 -0.87 -16.19 37.88
CA LYS A 179 0.29 -15.57 38.53
C LYS A 179 0.60 -14.20 37.97
N LEU A 180 0.62 -14.07 36.63
CA LEU A 180 0.88 -12.79 35.97
C LEU A 180 -0.16 -11.73 36.34
N LEU A 181 -1.44 -12.10 36.35
CA LEU A 181 -2.52 -11.21 36.76
C LEU A 181 -2.37 -10.78 38.23
N GLU A 182 -2.00 -11.71 39.10
CA GLU A 182 -1.73 -11.41 40.50
C GLU A 182 -0.57 -10.41 40.68
N LYS A 183 0.54 -10.63 39.96
CA LYS A 183 1.69 -9.71 39.95
C LYS A 183 1.28 -8.34 39.40
N ALA A 184 0.51 -8.30 38.30
CA ALA A 184 0.01 -7.06 37.71
C ALA A 184 -0.89 -6.27 38.66
N GLU A 185 -1.73 -6.94 39.46
CA GLU A 185 -2.58 -6.31 40.48
C GLU A 185 -1.74 -5.74 41.64
N ALA A 186 -0.75 -6.49 42.11
CA ALA A 186 0.18 -6.04 43.15
C ALA A 186 0.94 -4.78 42.72
N VAL A 187 1.47 -4.79 41.49
CA VAL A 187 2.14 -3.64 40.89
C VAL A 187 1.18 -2.46 40.71
N SER A 188 -0.03 -2.73 40.21
CA SER A 188 -1.06 -1.69 40.04
C SER A 188 -1.36 -0.97 41.35
N SER A 189 -1.45 -1.74 42.44
CA SER A 189 -1.72 -1.22 43.78
C SER A 189 -0.56 -0.38 44.31
N LYS A 190 0.69 -0.84 44.13
CA LYS A 190 1.91 -0.12 44.55
C LYS A 190 2.08 1.21 43.81
N TYR A 191 1.93 1.21 42.49
CA TYR A 191 2.18 2.40 41.66
C TYR A 191 0.92 3.24 41.39
N ARG A 192 -0.25 2.81 41.90
CA ARG A 192 -1.55 3.48 41.75
C ARG A 192 -1.90 3.79 40.29
N LYS A 193 -1.43 2.95 39.38
CA LYS A 193 -1.57 3.06 37.92
C LYS A 193 -1.66 1.65 37.37
N LYS A 194 -2.55 1.39 36.41
CA LYS A 194 -2.57 0.10 35.71
C LYS A 194 -1.34 0.00 34.81
N PRO A 195 -0.70 -1.18 34.70
CA PRO A 195 0.34 -1.41 33.70
C PRO A 195 -0.16 -1.01 32.32
N SER A 196 0.67 -0.28 31.57
CA SER A 196 0.40 0.01 30.16
C SER A 196 0.57 -1.24 29.30
N MET A 197 1.35 -2.21 29.77
CA MET A 197 1.52 -3.50 29.13
C MET A 197 1.69 -4.59 30.19
N THR A 198 0.94 -5.67 30.03
CA THR A 198 1.08 -6.91 30.82
C THR A 198 1.56 -8.01 29.86
N VAL A 199 2.67 -8.65 30.15
CA VAL A 199 3.38 -9.54 29.21
C VAL A 199 3.47 -10.96 29.74
N LEU A 200 3.14 -11.95 28.91
CA LEU A 200 3.45 -13.35 29.20
C LEU A 200 4.41 -13.85 28.12
N SER A 201 5.63 -14.21 28.49
CA SER A 201 6.63 -14.77 27.58
C SER A 201 6.78 -16.27 27.82
N VAL A 202 6.51 -17.08 26.80
CA VAL A 202 6.56 -18.54 26.90
C VAL A 202 7.53 -19.10 25.86
N ASP A 203 8.63 -19.71 26.30
CA ASP A 203 9.66 -20.23 25.39
C ASP A 203 9.11 -21.42 24.57
N VAL A 204 8.71 -22.51 25.24
CA VAL A 204 8.23 -23.73 24.60
C VAL A 204 6.85 -24.16 25.11
N ALA A 205 5.89 -24.36 24.20
CA ALA A 205 4.60 -24.95 24.49
C ALA A 205 4.07 -25.77 23.30
N PRO A 206 3.31 -26.86 23.52
CA PRO A 206 2.58 -27.57 22.47
C PRO A 206 1.59 -26.66 21.73
N GLU A 207 1.38 -26.87 20.42
CA GLU A 207 0.53 -25.97 19.61
C GLU A 207 -0.90 -25.85 20.15
N ASN A 208 -1.48 -26.95 20.67
CA ASN A 208 -2.81 -26.93 21.30
C ASN A 208 -2.85 -26.05 22.56
N VAL A 209 -1.75 -25.96 23.31
CA VAL A 209 -1.62 -25.07 24.47
C VAL A 209 -1.45 -23.63 24.01
N VAL A 210 -0.69 -23.40 22.93
CA VAL A 210 -0.48 -22.07 22.34
C VAL A 210 -1.78 -21.44 21.85
N GLU A 211 -2.62 -22.18 21.11
CA GLU A 211 -3.92 -21.68 20.64
C GLU A 211 -4.81 -21.21 21.79
N LYS A 212 -4.82 -21.97 22.89
CA LYS A 212 -5.57 -21.64 24.08
C LYS A 212 -4.97 -20.45 24.84
N LEU A 213 -3.64 -20.38 24.96
CA LEU A 213 -2.93 -19.25 25.54
C LEU A 213 -3.22 -17.96 24.79
N ARG A 214 -3.22 -17.97 23.44
CA ARG A 214 -3.59 -16.80 22.63
C ARG A 214 -4.99 -16.31 22.98
N THR A 215 -5.95 -17.23 22.99
CA THR A 215 -7.36 -16.93 23.32
C THR A 215 -7.49 -16.34 24.73
N GLU A 216 -6.78 -16.91 25.72
CA GLU A 216 -6.91 -16.48 27.11
C GLU A 216 -6.15 -15.18 27.41
N ALA A 217 -4.99 -14.99 26.76
CA ALA A 217 -4.22 -13.76 26.83
C ALA A 217 -5.01 -12.58 26.24
N GLU A 218 -5.65 -12.78 25.08
CA GLU A 218 -6.50 -11.75 24.46
C GLU A 218 -7.64 -11.30 25.37
N LYS A 219 -8.34 -12.24 26.03
CA LYS A 219 -9.43 -11.91 26.97
C LYS A 219 -8.97 -11.01 28.12
N HIS A 220 -7.72 -11.17 28.56
CA HIS A 220 -7.15 -10.44 29.70
C HIS A 220 -6.30 -9.24 29.28
N GLY A 221 -6.18 -8.96 27.99
CA GLY A 221 -5.32 -7.89 27.48
C GLY A 221 -3.83 -8.14 27.71
N ILE A 222 -3.43 -9.41 27.78
CA ILE A 222 -2.03 -9.82 27.96
C ILE A 222 -1.35 -9.89 26.60
N LYS A 223 -0.19 -9.25 26.48
CA LYS A 223 0.71 -9.41 25.34
C LYS A 223 1.43 -10.75 25.50
N LEU A 224 0.96 -11.77 24.78
CA LEU A 224 1.64 -13.06 24.69
C LEU A 224 2.84 -12.95 23.72
N ILE A 225 3.99 -13.47 24.15
CA ILE A 225 5.20 -13.60 23.35
C ILE A 225 5.63 -15.06 23.40
N LEU A 226 5.81 -15.68 22.25
CA LEU A 226 6.27 -17.06 22.16
C LEU A 226 7.79 -17.11 21.90
N GLY A 227 8.49 -18.11 22.42
CA GLY A 227 9.93 -18.31 22.19
C GLY A 227 10.27 -18.32 20.71
N ARG A 228 9.45 -18.99 19.89
CA ARG A 228 9.55 -18.94 18.42
C ARG A 228 9.48 -17.51 17.84
N GLU A 229 8.66 -16.63 18.41
CA GLU A 229 8.51 -15.24 17.96
C GLU A 229 9.69 -14.37 18.42
N ILE A 230 10.31 -14.67 19.57
CA ILE A 230 11.56 -14.02 20.02
C ILE A 230 12.73 -14.51 19.18
N GLU A 231 12.83 -15.82 18.94
CA GLU A 231 13.83 -16.37 18.02
C GLU A 231 13.65 -15.79 16.62
N GLU A 232 12.43 -15.68 16.11
CA GLU A 232 12.12 -14.99 14.86
C GLU A 232 12.41 -13.50 14.91
N ALA A 233 12.20 -12.77 16.02
CA ALA A 233 12.53 -11.34 16.08
C ALA A 233 14.02 -11.05 16.31
N VAL A 234 14.75 -12.00 16.88
CA VAL A 234 16.22 -11.97 17.00
C VAL A 234 16.87 -12.51 15.72
N SER A 235 16.15 -13.34 14.94
CA SER A 235 16.60 -14.00 13.70
C SER A 235 16.03 -13.45 12.39
N ALA A 236 15.02 -12.59 12.47
CA ALA A 236 14.61 -11.59 11.49
C ALA A 236 15.23 -10.23 11.86
#